data_AF-A0A660L5F8-F1
#
_entry.id   AF-A0A660L5F8-F1
#
_cell.length_a   1.000
_cell.length_b   1.000
_cell.length_c   1.000
_cell.angle_alpha   90.00
_cell.angle_beta   90.00
_cell.angle_gamma   90.00
#
_symmetry.space_group_name_H-M   'P 1'
#
loop_
_entity.id
_entity.type
_entity.pdbx_description
1 polymer ?
#
loop_
_entity_poly.entity_id
_entity_poly.type
_entity_poly.pdbx_seq_one_letter_code
_entity_poly.pdbx_strand_id
1 'polypeptide(L)'
;MTAVVGAALTAAAPASAGTSTNQNSCKFNLDQVWRESQVELTGVASPNPAAPASGVTLTQSSARLRLPDYIAEAGYNLQFFKAGENQIPAKVWLAVEAPGTTQGVQVQHFDAVARLTITDDGNGTFVSSTPIDATVALPDTTWTAPASAFSFRQAGPGSLPPVPAGLGGASVQPAGSVLIRAEVGGVGVLLDCQPARGEGRAAPTPLTPSPFETVGVQAGAPVRFPAPKAVPAVAVRTTKLKATARSVKVALSCTAADCKGAVTLKAGASSLAAKKSYTLEAGAKTTVTLKLKRTLKQARKVTLRVTADGGNTVTKRFTLQPAKPAKVKASAAPKRVVAIEWDTVENLHMLGMAPVGAADMKGYDTWVAAPRPRGMKDVGSRQSPSIERIAALEPDLIVVPDYRSTKNLAQLKKIAPVLVTHPYPASGSQLNAMVTDFRRLATAVGRKARGERVLQDLSNTLARAKAKLKKGGRAGATVAIATPGGTSSAPAIRMFTQNSQTADVVRRLGLRDGWSGTARYGFATVGLEALSRVDGWLAFVYPPQFQRQVQGITKSSAYKRLPVVKAKRVRTLGGTTWLFGGPRSTMLFADRLANSLTS
;
A
#
# COMPACT_ATOMS: atom_id res chain seq x y z
N MET A 1 -28.58 -74.61 -2.72
CA MET A 1 -28.60 -73.47 -1.77
C MET A 1 -27.33 -72.67 -1.99
N THR A 2 -27.43 -71.60 -2.77
CA THR A 2 -26.31 -70.70 -3.11
C THR A 2 -26.60 -69.38 -2.42
N ALA A 3 -25.91 -69.10 -1.30
CA ALA A 3 -26.06 -67.84 -0.58
C ALA A 3 -24.90 -66.91 -0.95
N VAL A 4 -25.21 -65.93 -1.80
CA VAL A 4 -24.34 -64.80 -2.14
C VAL A 4 -24.35 -63.83 -0.96
N VAL A 5 -23.22 -63.73 -0.23
CA VAL A 5 -23.01 -62.67 0.75
C VAL A 5 -22.42 -61.47 0.00
N GLY A 6 -23.27 -60.51 -0.32
CA GLY A 6 -22.87 -59.23 -0.88
C GLY A 6 -22.12 -58.40 0.17
N ALA A 7 -20.81 -58.21 -0.03
CA ALA A 7 -20.06 -57.19 0.69
C ALA A 7 -20.49 -55.81 0.18
N ALA A 8 -21.38 -55.16 0.93
CA ALA A 8 -21.70 -53.76 0.71
C ALA A 8 -20.45 -52.91 0.99
N LEU A 9 -19.78 -52.46 -0.08
CA LEU A 9 -18.82 -51.36 -0.04
C LEU A 9 -19.58 -50.10 0.36
N THR A 10 -19.65 -49.82 1.66
CA THR A 10 -20.00 -48.50 2.16
C THR A 10 -18.93 -47.54 1.63
N ALA A 11 -19.33 -46.64 0.73
CA ALA A 11 -18.47 -45.52 0.35
C ALA A 11 -18.15 -44.74 1.63
N ALA A 12 -16.87 -44.76 2.03
CA ALA A 12 -16.41 -43.93 3.14
C ALA A 12 -16.86 -42.50 2.88
N ALA A 13 -17.70 -41.96 3.77
CA ALA A 13 -18.06 -40.55 3.73
C ALA A 13 -16.76 -39.73 3.70
N PRO A 14 -16.68 -38.64 2.91
CA PRO A 14 -15.48 -37.82 2.89
C PRO A 14 -15.19 -37.38 4.33
N ALA A 15 -14.01 -37.74 4.85
CA ALA A 15 -13.56 -37.33 6.17
C ALA A 15 -13.69 -35.80 6.25
N SER A 16 -14.51 -35.32 7.17
CA SER A 16 -14.66 -33.88 7.43
C SER A 16 -13.38 -33.37 8.08
N ALA A 17 -12.86 -32.24 7.62
CA ALA A 17 -11.71 -31.58 8.25
C ALA A 17 -11.95 -31.38 9.74
N GLY A 18 -11.07 -31.95 10.56
CA GLY A 18 -11.01 -31.63 11.97
C GLY A 18 -10.60 -30.17 12.15
N THR A 19 -11.05 -29.56 13.24
CA THR A 19 -10.86 -28.13 13.53
C THR A 19 -10.45 -27.97 14.99
N SER A 20 -9.41 -27.17 15.26
CA SER A 20 -9.08 -26.72 16.61
C SER A 20 -8.99 -25.20 16.67
N THR A 21 -9.55 -24.62 17.72
CA THR A 21 -9.42 -23.18 18.02
C THR A 21 -8.52 -23.04 19.23
N ASN A 22 -7.35 -22.42 19.06
CA ASN A 22 -6.33 -22.29 20.09
C ASN A 22 -6.24 -20.86 20.59
N GLN A 23 -6.26 -20.70 21.92
CA GLN A 23 -6.00 -19.43 22.56
C GLN A 23 -4.50 -19.09 22.44
N ASN A 24 -4.23 -17.90 21.93
CA ASN A 24 -2.90 -17.37 21.75
C ASN A 24 -2.76 -16.04 22.49
N SER A 25 -1.54 -15.70 22.87
CA SER A 25 -1.15 -14.35 23.27
C SER A 25 -0.15 -13.82 22.25
N CYS A 26 -0.38 -12.61 21.75
CA CYS A 26 0.41 -11.96 20.71
C CYS A 26 1.12 -10.72 21.25
N LYS A 27 2.45 -10.65 21.09
CA LYS A 27 3.26 -9.48 21.42
C LYS A 27 3.32 -8.52 20.25
N PHE A 28 2.96 -7.26 20.49
CA PHE A 28 2.97 -6.21 19.48
C PHE A 28 4.31 -5.50 19.44
N ASN A 29 4.88 -5.31 18.24
CA ASN A 29 6.17 -4.65 18.12
C ASN A 29 6.16 -3.16 18.51
N LEU A 30 5.03 -2.47 18.35
CA LEU A 30 4.91 -1.03 18.58
C LEU A 30 4.97 -0.65 20.08
N ASP A 31 4.34 -1.43 20.94
CA ASP A 31 4.20 -1.13 22.37
C ASP A 31 4.74 -2.22 23.30
N GLN A 32 5.16 -3.36 22.73
CA GLN A 32 5.69 -4.52 23.44
C GLN A 32 4.69 -5.18 24.42
N VAL A 33 3.38 -4.98 24.21
CA VAL A 33 2.31 -5.52 25.05
C VAL A 33 1.76 -6.82 24.44
N TRP A 34 1.52 -7.82 25.30
CA TRP A 34 0.81 -9.06 24.98
C TRP A 34 -0.69 -8.84 25.01
N ARG A 35 -1.38 -9.37 24.01
CA ARG A 35 -2.85 -9.34 23.91
C ARG A 35 -3.36 -10.67 23.45
N GLU A 36 -4.51 -11.06 23.96
CA GLU A 36 -5.09 -12.35 23.61
C GLU A 36 -5.68 -12.35 22.18
N SER A 37 -5.59 -13.49 21.52
CA SER A 37 -5.99 -13.70 20.14
C SER A 37 -6.35 -15.17 19.93
N GLN A 38 -7.22 -15.44 18.95
CA GLN A 38 -7.57 -16.82 18.58
C GLN A 38 -6.95 -17.19 17.24
N VAL A 39 -6.40 -18.41 17.19
CA VAL A 39 -5.92 -19.05 15.97
C VAL A 39 -6.68 -20.36 15.80
N GLU A 40 -7.50 -20.41 14.75
CA GLU A 40 -8.25 -21.61 14.39
C GLU A 40 -7.53 -22.31 13.23
N LEU A 41 -7.26 -23.60 13.40
CA LEU A 41 -6.61 -24.46 12.42
C LEU A 41 -7.55 -25.60 12.04
N THR A 42 -7.60 -25.89 10.74
CA THR A 42 -8.33 -27.04 10.21
C THR A 42 -7.42 -27.90 9.37
N GLY A 43 -7.76 -29.17 9.17
CA GLY A 43 -7.08 -30.04 8.21
C GLY A 43 -7.65 -31.45 8.17
N VAL A 44 -7.30 -32.19 7.13
CA VAL A 44 -7.57 -33.63 6.99
C VAL A 44 -6.27 -34.34 6.69
N ALA A 45 -5.94 -35.36 7.48
CA ALA A 45 -4.79 -36.20 7.21
C ALA A 45 -5.20 -37.43 6.40
N SER A 46 -4.42 -37.76 5.38
CA SER A 46 -4.63 -38.96 4.57
C SER A 46 -3.29 -39.60 4.19
N PRO A 47 -3.15 -40.94 4.32
CA PRO A 47 -4.13 -41.89 4.86
C PRO A 47 -4.32 -41.75 6.38
N ASN A 48 -5.51 -42.07 6.87
CA ASN A 48 -5.85 -42.18 8.29
C ASN A 48 -6.82 -43.36 8.47
N PRO A 49 -6.41 -44.49 9.09
CA PRO A 49 -5.12 -44.72 9.73
C PRO A 49 -3.96 -44.86 8.73
N ALA A 50 -2.73 -44.60 9.19
CA ALA A 50 -1.50 -44.71 8.41
C ALA A 50 -0.69 -45.96 8.80
N ALA A 51 0.14 -46.45 7.88
CA ALA A 51 1.14 -47.47 8.19
C ALA A 51 2.39 -46.81 8.82
N PRO A 52 3.11 -47.48 9.74
CA PRO A 52 4.38 -46.99 10.26
C PRO A 52 5.36 -46.64 9.12
N ALA A 53 6.10 -45.53 9.28
CA ALA A 53 7.06 -45.00 8.29
C ALA A 53 6.46 -44.62 6.92
N SER A 54 5.14 -44.66 6.74
CA SER A 54 4.47 -44.23 5.51
C SER A 54 4.27 -42.71 5.46
N GLY A 55 4.07 -42.17 4.26
CA GLY A 55 3.75 -40.76 4.06
C GLY A 55 2.29 -40.45 4.37
N VAL A 56 2.06 -39.45 5.21
CA VAL A 56 0.75 -38.87 5.53
C VAL A 56 0.71 -37.44 5.02
N THR A 57 -0.27 -37.13 4.18
CA THR A 57 -0.46 -35.78 3.66
C THR A 57 -1.57 -35.09 4.41
N LEU A 58 -1.27 -33.93 4.97
CA LEU A 58 -2.23 -33.02 5.56
C LEU A 58 -2.73 -32.08 4.47
N THR A 59 -4.02 -32.18 4.16
CA THR A 59 -4.69 -31.45 3.08
C THR A 59 -5.92 -30.71 3.60
N GLN A 60 -6.53 -29.87 2.76
CA GLN A 60 -7.71 -29.05 3.13
C GLN A 60 -7.46 -28.17 4.37
N SER A 61 -6.19 -27.86 4.61
CA SER A 61 -5.78 -27.14 5.79
C SER A 61 -6.11 -25.66 5.64
N SER A 62 -6.58 -25.04 6.72
CA SER A 62 -6.81 -23.60 6.75
C SER A 62 -6.41 -23.02 8.09
N ALA A 63 -6.02 -21.75 8.08
CA ALA A 63 -5.81 -20.97 9.28
C ALA A 63 -6.76 -19.78 9.26
N ARG A 64 -7.51 -19.59 10.35
CA ARG A 64 -8.26 -18.37 10.61
C ARG A 64 -7.59 -17.61 11.75
N LEU A 65 -7.20 -16.39 11.44
CA LEU A 65 -6.56 -15.46 12.36
C LEU A 65 -7.55 -14.36 12.71
N ARG A 66 -7.75 -14.11 14.00
CA ARG A 66 -8.54 -13.00 14.49
C ARG A 66 -7.63 -11.93 15.06
N LEU A 67 -7.57 -10.75 14.45
CA LEU A 67 -6.79 -9.64 14.99
C LEU A 67 -7.58 -8.92 16.10
N PRO A 68 -6.92 -8.32 17.09
CA PRO A 68 -7.60 -7.60 18.17
C PRO A 68 -8.45 -6.43 17.69
N ASP A 69 -9.63 -6.27 18.28
CA ASP A 69 -10.65 -5.33 17.83
C ASP A 69 -10.23 -3.85 17.98
N TYR A 70 -9.34 -3.53 18.94
CA TYR A 70 -8.83 -2.16 19.13
C TYR A 70 -8.06 -1.62 17.91
N ILE A 71 -7.54 -2.50 17.05
CA ILE A 71 -6.88 -2.10 15.80
C ILE A 71 -7.86 -1.36 14.90
N ALA A 72 -9.14 -1.75 14.90
CA ALA A 72 -10.17 -1.09 14.11
C ALA A 72 -10.40 0.35 14.56
N GLU A 73 -10.59 0.57 15.87
CA GLU A 73 -10.80 1.90 16.43
C GLU A 73 -9.58 2.79 16.27
N ALA A 74 -8.39 2.29 16.66
CA ALA A 74 -7.14 3.03 16.52
C ALA A 74 -6.87 3.38 15.04
N GLY A 75 -7.08 2.42 14.13
CA GLY A 75 -6.93 2.63 12.70
C GLY A 75 -7.94 3.63 12.15
N TYR A 76 -9.17 3.65 12.65
CA TYR A 76 -10.17 4.65 12.28
C TYR A 76 -9.80 6.05 12.78
N ASN A 77 -9.43 6.18 14.06
CA ASN A 77 -9.05 7.45 14.68
C ASN A 77 -7.78 8.05 14.05
N LEU A 78 -6.86 7.21 13.59
CA LEU A 78 -5.66 7.59 12.84
C LEU A 78 -5.90 7.75 11.33
N GLN A 79 -7.14 7.56 10.86
CA GLN A 79 -7.57 7.66 9.46
C GLN A 79 -6.91 6.64 8.51
N PHE A 80 -6.42 5.52 9.05
CA PHE A 80 -5.98 4.35 8.28
C PHE A 80 -7.16 3.51 7.80
N PHE A 81 -8.26 3.53 8.55
CA PHE A 81 -9.54 2.95 8.16
C PHE A 81 -10.59 4.04 8.02
N LYS A 82 -11.64 3.73 7.26
CA LYS A 82 -12.80 4.59 7.02
C LYS A 82 -14.07 3.86 7.41
N ALA A 83 -15.17 4.57 7.57
CA ALA A 83 -16.48 3.95 7.68
C ALA A 83 -16.76 3.06 6.45
N GLY A 84 -17.41 1.93 6.69
CA GLY A 84 -17.62 0.87 5.70
C GLY A 84 -16.49 -0.16 5.63
N GLU A 85 -16.40 -0.89 4.52
CA GLU A 85 -15.45 -1.99 4.34
C GLU A 85 -13.98 -1.50 4.22
N ASN A 86 -13.09 -2.20 4.93
CA ASN A 86 -11.64 -2.04 4.92
C ASN A 86 -10.95 -3.40 4.75
N GLN A 87 -9.71 -3.36 4.27
CA GLN A 87 -8.87 -4.55 4.06
C GLN A 87 -7.49 -4.30 4.63
N ILE A 88 -6.93 -5.31 5.30
CA ILE A 88 -5.60 -5.31 5.90
C ILE A 88 -4.80 -6.45 5.27
N PRO A 89 -3.90 -6.15 4.31
CA PRO A 89 -2.97 -7.15 3.81
C PRO A 89 -2.03 -7.60 4.93
N ALA A 90 -1.77 -8.90 5.02
CA ALA A 90 -0.85 -9.46 5.99
C ALA A 90 0.02 -10.58 5.40
N LYS A 91 1.21 -10.76 5.93
CA LYS A 91 2.06 -11.93 5.71
C LYS A 91 2.12 -12.74 6.99
N VAL A 92 1.98 -14.05 6.88
CA VAL A 92 1.89 -14.95 8.03
C VAL A 92 2.93 -16.04 7.91
N TRP A 93 3.58 -16.33 9.03
CA TRP A 93 4.39 -17.53 9.25
C TRP A 93 3.75 -18.32 10.38
N LEU A 94 3.52 -19.61 10.17
CA LEU A 94 2.83 -20.50 11.11
C LEU A 94 3.60 -21.81 11.22
N ALA A 95 3.99 -22.18 12.44
CA ALA A 95 4.55 -23.49 12.74
C ALA A 95 3.45 -24.47 13.17
N VAL A 96 3.36 -25.60 12.46
CA VAL A 96 2.52 -26.75 12.79
C VAL A 96 3.42 -27.86 13.28
N GLU A 97 3.03 -28.54 14.36
CA GLU A 97 3.75 -29.69 14.89
C GLU A 97 2.93 -30.98 14.79
N ALA A 98 3.66 -32.07 14.60
CA ALA A 98 3.16 -33.44 14.67
C ALA A 98 4.21 -34.30 15.38
N PRO A 99 4.24 -34.31 16.72
CA PRO A 99 5.29 -34.97 17.47
C PRO A 99 5.40 -36.46 17.17
N GLY A 100 6.63 -36.96 17.11
CA GLY A 100 6.95 -38.35 16.76
C GLY A 100 7.13 -38.58 15.25
N THR A 101 6.59 -37.74 14.38
CA THR A 101 6.93 -37.77 12.95
C THR A 101 8.40 -37.40 12.74
N THR A 102 9.00 -37.81 11.61
CA THR A 102 10.40 -37.48 11.28
C THR A 102 10.64 -35.97 11.23
N GLN A 103 9.66 -35.21 10.77
CA GLN A 103 9.76 -33.77 10.60
C GLN A 103 9.58 -33.02 11.93
N GLY A 104 8.71 -33.54 12.81
CA GLY A 104 8.40 -32.94 14.12
C GLY A 104 7.62 -31.63 14.01
N VAL A 105 8.21 -30.61 13.37
CA VAL A 105 7.63 -29.28 13.13
C VAL A 105 7.85 -28.90 11.67
N GLN A 106 6.83 -28.29 11.05
CA GLN A 106 6.95 -27.65 9.74
C GLN A 106 6.39 -26.24 9.77
N VAL A 107 7.09 -25.33 9.09
CA VAL A 107 6.70 -23.91 9.01
C VAL A 107 6.09 -23.61 7.66
N GLN A 108 4.92 -22.98 7.69
CA GLN A 108 4.19 -22.52 6.52
C GLN A 108 4.24 -21.01 6.43
N HIS A 109 4.28 -20.48 5.20
CA HIS A 109 4.30 -19.05 4.94
C HIS A 109 3.30 -18.69 3.83
N PHE A 110 2.48 -17.66 4.07
CA PHE A 110 1.41 -17.29 3.14
C PHE A 110 0.97 -15.83 3.30
N ASP A 111 0.38 -15.29 2.24
CA ASP A 111 -0.25 -13.97 2.25
C ASP A 111 -1.73 -14.10 2.66
N ALA A 112 -2.18 -13.20 3.53
CA ALA A 112 -3.55 -13.09 4.02
C ALA A 112 -4.12 -11.69 3.75
N VAL A 113 -5.44 -11.56 3.71
CA VAL A 113 -6.11 -10.25 3.69
C VAL A 113 -7.24 -10.28 4.70
N ALA A 114 -7.03 -9.66 5.85
CA ALA A 114 -8.09 -9.49 6.85
C ALA A 114 -9.08 -8.42 6.39
N ARG A 115 -10.35 -8.59 6.75
CA ARG A 115 -11.42 -7.65 6.40
C ARG A 115 -12.12 -7.18 7.65
N LEU A 116 -12.51 -5.92 7.65
CA LEU A 116 -13.38 -5.35 8.68
C LEU A 116 -14.32 -4.33 8.06
N THR A 117 -15.47 -4.15 8.68
CA THR A 117 -16.41 -3.07 8.38
C THR A 117 -16.48 -2.18 9.61
N ILE A 118 -16.30 -0.87 9.42
CA ILE A 118 -16.40 0.11 10.50
C ILE A 118 -17.73 0.86 10.39
N THR A 119 -18.39 1.00 11.54
CA THR A 119 -19.60 1.83 11.71
C THR A 119 -19.21 3.07 12.51
N ASP A 120 -19.61 4.24 12.03
CA ASP A 120 -19.48 5.52 12.73
C ASP A 120 -20.86 6.10 13.06
N ASP A 121 -20.89 7.19 13.84
CA ASP A 121 -22.12 7.88 14.26
C ASP A 121 -22.69 8.84 13.19
N GLY A 122 -22.15 8.81 11.96
CA GLY A 122 -22.48 9.77 10.90
C GLY A 122 -21.84 11.15 11.04
N ASN A 123 -21.24 11.49 12.19
CA ASN A 123 -20.45 12.70 12.43
C ASN A 123 -18.94 12.45 12.41
N GLY A 124 -18.53 11.19 12.22
CA GLY A 124 -17.14 10.77 12.11
C GLY A 124 -16.53 10.25 13.41
N THR A 125 -17.33 9.90 14.41
CA THR A 125 -16.89 9.22 15.63
C THR A 125 -17.03 7.71 15.46
N PHE A 126 -15.99 6.94 15.81
CA PHE A 126 -16.05 5.48 15.80
C PHE A 126 -17.18 4.98 16.72
N VAL A 127 -18.02 4.08 16.22
CA VAL A 127 -19.08 3.42 17.02
C VAL A 127 -18.75 1.96 17.22
N SER A 128 -18.45 1.23 16.13
CA SER A 128 -18.14 -0.20 16.20
C SER A 128 -17.42 -0.70 14.96
N SER A 129 -16.93 -1.93 15.02
CA SER A 129 -16.42 -2.65 13.86
C SER A 129 -16.79 -4.13 13.89
N THR A 130 -16.88 -4.75 12.72
CA THR A 130 -16.88 -6.23 12.66
C THR A 130 -15.51 -6.78 13.10
N PRO A 131 -15.45 -7.99 13.67
CA PRO A 131 -14.18 -8.65 13.98
C PRO A 131 -13.25 -8.70 12.77
N ILE A 132 -11.96 -8.55 13.02
CA ILE A 132 -10.94 -8.55 11.98
C ILE A 132 -10.49 -10.00 11.74
N ASP A 133 -11.18 -10.69 10.84
CA ASP A 133 -10.89 -12.09 10.51
C ASP A 133 -10.18 -12.25 9.16
N ALA A 134 -9.23 -13.19 9.11
CA ALA A 134 -8.61 -13.67 7.88
C ALA A 134 -8.56 -15.20 7.86
N THR A 135 -9.33 -15.83 6.97
CA THR A 135 -9.22 -17.27 6.70
C THR A 135 -8.39 -17.50 5.44
N VAL A 136 -7.34 -18.31 5.54
CA VAL A 136 -6.43 -18.62 4.43
C VAL A 136 -6.26 -20.13 4.29
N ALA A 137 -6.30 -20.61 3.04
CA ALA A 137 -5.98 -22.00 2.72
C ALA A 137 -4.46 -22.20 2.81
N LEU A 138 -4.07 -23.22 3.55
CA LEU A 138 -2.69 -23.63 3.75
C LEU A 138 -2.25 -24.60 2.65
N PRO A 139 -0.98 -24.56 2.20
CA PRO A 139 -0.44 -25.58 1.32
C PRO A 139 -0.50 -26.98 1.94
N ASP A 140 -0.66 -28.00 1.09
CA ASP A 140 -0.58 -29.39 1.53
C ASP A 140 0.83 -29.70 2.05
N THR A 141 0.92 -30.45 3.15
CA THR A 141 2.18 -30.85 3.77
C THR A 141 2.27 -32.36 3.92
N THR A 142 3.46 -32.93 3.73
CA THR A 142 3.68 -34.37 3.86
C THR A 142 4.57 -34.66 5.06
N TRP A 143 4.18 -35.68 5.82
CA TRP A 143 4.75 -36.09 7.09
C TRP A 143 5.02 -37.59 7.07
N THR A 144 6.02 -38.04 7.82
CA THR A 144 6.33 -39.47 7.93
C THR A 144 5.75 -40.01 9.23
N ALA A 145 4.86 -41.00 9.12
CA ALA A 145 4.15 -41.55 10.28
C ALA A 145 5.10 -42.28 11.25
N PRO A 146 5.01 -42.01 12.57
CA PRO A 146 5.69 -42.80 13.59
C PRO A 146 5.11 -44.22 13.75
N ALA A 147 5.68 -44.97 14.69
CA ALA A 147 5.18 -46.30 15.07
C ALA A 147 3.86 -46.26 15.87
N SER A 148 3.50 -45.12 16.46
CA SER A 148 2.30 -44.92 17.28
C SER A 148 1.41 -43.81 16.72
N ALA A 149 0.16 -43.75 17.17
CA ALA A 149 -0.76 -42.68 16.81
C ALA A 149 -0.18 -41.30 17.14
N PHE A 150 -0.46 -40.32 16.28
CA PHE A 150 0.06 -38.96 16.42
C PHE A 150 -1.02 -37.93 16.04
N SER A 151 -0.79 -36.67 16.39
CA SER A 151 -1.76 -35.61 16.14
C SER A 151 -1.09 -34.34 15.63
N PHE A 152 -1.80 -33.63 14.77
CA PHE A 152 -1.40 -32.33 14.24
C PHE A 152 -1.98 -31.22 15.12
N ARG A 153 -1.14 -30.25 15.48
CA ARG A 153 -1.52 -29.08 16.26
C ARG A 153 -0.65 -27.86 15.95
N GLN A 154 -1.04 -26.69 16.45
CA GLN A 154 -0.16 -25.53 16.45
C GLN A 154 1.12 -25.84 17.26
N ALA A 155 2.28 -25.41 16.79
CA ALA A 155 3.53 -25.62 17.53
C ALA A 155 3.65 -24.71 18.76
N GLY A 156 4.49 -25.11 19.72
CA GLY A 156 4.85 -24.30 20.88
C GLY A 156 5.77 -23.10 20.57
N PRO A 157 6.04 -22.22 21.55
CA PRO A 157 6.91 -21.06 21.37
C PRO A 157 8.33 -21.45 20.94
N GLY A 158 9.00 -20.56 20.20
CA GLY A 158 10.35 -20.76 19.66
C GLY A 158 10.45 -21.67 18.45
N SER A 159 9.32 -22.10 17.88
CA SER A 159 9.26 -23.04 16.75
C SER A 159 9.47 -22.38 15.38
N LEU A 160 9.42 -21.05 15.29
CA LEU A 160 9.70 -20.33 14.05
C LEU A 160 11.21 -20.06 13.88
N PRO A 161 11.79 -20.29 12.69
CA PRO A 161 13.14 -19.87 12.37
C PRO A 161 13.22 -18.34 12.18
N PRO A 162 14.41 -17.76 11.95
CA PRO A 162 14.52 -16.37 11.52
C PRO A 162 13.74 -16.13 10.22
N VAL A 163 12.89 -15.11 10.19
CA VAL A 163 12.01 -14.78 9.05
C VAL A 163 12.20 -13.34 8.57
N PRO A 164 12.06 -13.05 7.26
CA PRO A 164 12.32 -11.72 6.68
C PRO A 164 11.13 -10.76 6.89
N ALA A 165 10.77 -10.51 8.14
CA ALA A 165 9.59 -9.73 8.52
C ALA A 165 9.91 -8.29 8.95
N GLY A 166 11.18 -7.97 9.21
CA GLY A 166 11.63 -6.66 9.70
C GLY A 166 11.53 -5.53 8.66
N LEU A 167 11.84 -4.31 9.12
CA LEU A 167 11.87 -3.11 8.27
C LEU A 167 12.85 -3.33 7.12
N GLY A 168 12.42 -3.01 5.88
CA GLY A 168 13.24 -3.24 4.69
C GLY A 168 13.49 -4.71 4.34
N GLY A 169 12.80 -5.67 4.99
CA GLY A 169 13.00 -7.10 4.78
C GLY A 169 14.08 -7.72 5.68
N ALA A 170 14.54 -7.01 6.72
CA ALA A 170 15.47 -7.55 7.69
C ALA A 170 14.94 -8.83 8.35
N SER A 171 15.86 -9.76 8.68
CA SER A 171 15.52 -10.99 9.38
C SER A 171 15.17 -10.69 10.85
N VAL A 172 14.12 -11.33 11.35
CA VAL A 172 13.65 -11.24 12.74
C VAL A 172 13.49 -12.66 13.27
N GLN A 173 13.98 -12.92 14.47
CA GLN A 173 13.76 -14.19 15.18
C GLN A 173 12.47 -14.09 16.01
N PRO A 174 11.39 -14.79 15.66
CA PRO A 174 10.18 -14.79 16.46
C PRO A 174 10.37 -15.60 17.74
N ALA A 175 9.73 -15.16 18.82
CA ALA A 175 9.63 -15.91 20.07
C ALA A 175 8.46 -16.91 20.03
N GLY A 176 7.43 -16.67 19.22
CA GLY A 176 6.24 -17.50 19.14
C GLY A 176 6.27 -18.57 18.05
N SER A 177 5.09 -19.16 17.79
CA SER A 177 4.86 -20.13 16.72
C SER A 177 4.06 -19.56 15.55
N VAL A 178 3.54 -18.33 15.70
CA VAL A 178 2.89 -17.58 14.63
C VAL A 178 3.44 -16.15 14.58
N LEU A 179 3.94 -15.72 13.43
CA LEU A 179 4.28 -14.32 13.20
C LEU A 179 3.36 -13.74 12.14
N ILE A 180 2.73 -12.61 12.45
CA ILE A 180 1.86 -11.88 11.52
C ILE A 180 2.47 -10.50 11.28
N ARG A 181 2.74 -10.19 10.01
CA ARG A 181 3.07 -8.84 9.56
C ARG A 181 1.87 -8.24 8.84
N ALA A 182 1.11 -7.38 9.52
CA ALA A 182 -0.03 -6.67 8.96
C ALA A 182 0.39 -5.29 8.44
N GLU A 183 -0.11 -4.89 7.27
CA GLU A 183 0.14 -3.56 6.69
C GLU A 183 -1.10 -2.67 6.92
N VAL A 184 -0.99 -1.75 7.88
CA VAL A 184 -2.08 -0.85 8.30
C VAL A 184 -1.70 0.59 7.93
N GLY A 185 -2.40 1.19 6.97
CA GLY A 185 -2.15 2.60 6.60
C GLY A 185 -0.74 2.90 6.06
N GLY A 186 -0.03 1.88 5.56
CA GLY A 186 1.37 2.00 5.13
C GLY A 186 2.41 1.79 6.24
N VAL A 187 1.98 1.39 7.44
CA VAL A 187 2.82 0.99 8.57
C VAL A 187 2.75 -0.53 8.75
N GLY A 188 3.91 -1.18 8.82
CA GLY A 188 4.01 -2.60 9.13
C GLY A 188 3.91 -2.85 10.63
N VAL A 189 2.83 -3.52 11.06
CA VAL A 189 2.63 -3.99 12.43
C VAL A 189 3.04 -5.45 12.50
N LEU A 190 3.90 -5.79 13.46
CA LEU A 190 4.32 -7.16 13.72
C LEU A 190 3.64 -7.68 15.00
N LEU A 191 3.00 -8.83 14.89
CA LEU A 191 2.39 -9.56 15.98
C LEU A 191 3.10 -10.91 16.07
N ASP A 192 3.79 -11.14 17.18
CA ASP A 192 4.49 -12.39 17.48
C ASP A 192 3.68 -13.17 18.52
N CYS A 193 3.05 -14.25 18.08
CA CYS A 193 2.01 -14.97 18.81
C CYS A 193 2.45 -16.38 19.20
N GLN A 194 2.05 -16.78 20.40
CA GLN A 194 2.28 -18.11 20.95
C GLN A 194 1.04 -18.63 21.66
N PRO A 195 0.84 -19.97 21.71
CA PRO A 195 -0.19 -20.59 22.54
C PRO A 195 0.04 -20.25 24.01
N ALA A 196 -0.78 -19.35 24.55
CA ALA A 196 -0.62 -18.84 25.89
C ALA A 196 -1.87 -18.05 26.30
N ARG A 197 -2.04 -17.86 27.62
CA ARG A 197 -3.04 -16.99 28.24
C ARG A 197 -2.37 -15.83 28.96
N GLY A 198 -2.98 -14.65 28.92
CA GLY A 198 -2.51 -13.47 29.64
C GLY A 198 -2.26 -12.27 28.73
N GLU A 199 -2.53 -11.09 29.28
CA GLU A 199 -2.35 -9.80 28.63
C GLU A 199 -1.41 -8.89 29.44
N GLY A 200 -0.84 -7.88 28.78
CA GLY A 200 0.00 -6.88 29.42
C GLY A 200 1.48 -7.02 29.08
N ARG A 201 2.35 -6.45 29.93
CA ARG A 201 3.81 -6.46 29.69
C ARG A 201 4.51 -7.70 30.23
N ALA A 202 3.87 -8.42 31.15
CA ALA A 202 4.38 -9.68 31.67
C ALA A 202 4.36 -10.77 30.58
N ALA A 203 5.26 -11.74 30.69
CA ALA A 203 5.21 -12.90 29.82
C ALA A 203 3.91 -13.69 30.08
N PRO A 204 3.17 -14.09 29.04
CA PRO A 204 1.92 -14.82 29.21
C PRO A 204 2.22 -16.27 29.61
N THR A 205 1.25 -16.93 30.25
CA THR A 205 1.36 -18.31 30.70
C THR A 205 1.18 -19.25 29.50
N PRO A 206 2.18 -20.09 29.15
CA PRO A 206 2.09 -21.00 28.00
C PRO A 206 0.92 -21.98 28.11
N LEU A 207 0.34 -22.34 26.97
CA LEU A 207 -0.70 -23.35 26.84
C LEU A 207 -0.28 -24.44 25.85
N THR A 208 -0.84 -25.63 26.02
CA THR A 208 -0.71 -26.72 25.03
C THR A 208 -1.87 -26.65 24.05
N PRO A 209 -1.63 -26.44 22.75
CA PRO A 209 -2.67 -26.43 21.73
C PRO A 209 -3.42 -27.75 21.63
N SER A 210 -4.72 -27.66 21.36
CA SER A 210 -5.53 -28.84 21.05
C SER A 210 -5.24 -29.34 19.63
N PRO A 211 -5.19 -30.66 19.42
CA PRO A 211 -5.04 -31.22 18.08
C PRO A 211 -6.26 -30.91 17.23
N PHE A 212 -6.02 -30.59 15.96
CA PHE A 212 -7.09 -30.44 14.97
C PHE A 212 -7.29 -31.70 14.14
N GLU A 213 -6.31 -32.61 14.11
CA GLU A 213 -6.40 -33.87 13.40
C GLU A 213 -5.54 -34.93 14.10
N THR A 214 -6.08 -36.14 14.27
CA THR A 214 -5.37 -37.26 14.89
C THR A 214 -5.34 -38.43 13.92
N VAL A 215 -4.15 -38.98 13.70
CA VAL A 215 -3.92 -40.10 12.80
C VAL A 215 -3.64 -41.35 13.61
N GLY A 216 -4.51 -42.36 13.44
CA GLY A 216 -4.26 -43.70 13.95
C GLY A 216 -3.12 -44.36 13.19
N VAL A 217 -2.32 -45.19 13.87
CA VAL A 217 -1.31 -46.05 13.22
C VAL A 217 -1.72 -47.50 13.42
N GLN A 218 -1.83 -48.26 12.33
CA GLN A 218 -2.22 -49.67 12.35
C GLN A 218 -1.21 -50.52 11.58
N ALA A 219 -0.71 -51.57 12.23
CA ALA A 219 0.07 -52.61 11.57
C ALA A 219 -0.83 -53.34 10.56
N GLY A 220 -0.58 -53.14 9.26
CA GLY A 220 -1.33 -53.77 8.18
C GLY A 220 -2.46 -52.93 7.56
N ALA A 221 -2.59 -51.64 7.87
CA ALA A 221 -3.49 -50.75 7.12
C ALA A 221 -3.15 -50.82 5.62
N PRO A 222 -4.14 -50.96 4.71
CA PRO A 222 -3.87 -51.15 3.29
C PRO A 222 -3.05 -49.96 2.78
N VAL A 223 -1.80 -50.22 2.45
CA VAL A 223 -0.96 -49.29 1.69
C VAL A 223 -1.57 -49.25 0.29
N ARG A 224 -2.58 -48.40 0.10
CA ARG A 224 -2.97 -47.97 -1.24
C ARG A 224 -1.84 -47.08 -1.74
N PHE A 225 -0.84 -47.71 -2.33
CA PHE A 225 -0.06 -47.05 -3.36
C PHE A 225 -1.07 -46.53 -4.39
N PRO A 226 -1.14 -45.21 -4.66
CA PRO A 226 -1.75 -44.78 -5.89
C PRO A 226 -0.91 -45.47 -6.97
N ALA A 227 -1.50 -46.42 -7.69
CA ALA A 227 -0.90 -46.87 -8.94
C ALA A 227 -0.62 -45.60 -9.75
N PRO A 228 0.62 -45.36 -10.20
CA PRO A 228 0.87 -44.26 -11.10
C PRO A 228 0.19 -44.63 -12.42
N LYS A 229 -1.09 -44.30 -12.56
CA LYS A 229 -1.52 -43.77 -13.84
C LYS A 229 -0.74 -42.48 -13.98
N ALA A 230 0.32 -42.53 -14.77
CA ALA A 230 0.93 -41.34 -15.33
C ALA A 230 -0.16 -40.65 -16.17
N VAL A 231 -1.07 -39.95 -15.49
CA VAL A 231 -2.03 -39.08 -16.14
C VAL A 231 -1.21 -37.88 -16.55
N PRO A 232 -1.17 -37.55 -17.85
CA PRO A 232 -0.40 -36.43 -18.35
C PRO A 232 -0.69 -35.18 -17.52
N ALA A 233 0.33 -34.61 -16.87
CA ALA A 233 0.17 -33.41 -16.06
C ALA A 233 -0.02 -32.21 -16.99
N VAL A 234 -1.29 -31.92 -17.33
CA VAL A 234 -1.64 -30.69 -18.03
C VAL A 234 -1.45 -29.52 -17.08
N ALA A 235 -0.61 -28.56 -17.45
CA ALA A 235 -0.36 -27.36 -16.66
C ALA A 235 -1.00 -26.13 -17.32
N VAL A 236 -1.76 -25.36 -16.55
CA VAL A 236 -2.24 -24.04 -16.98
C VAL A 236 -1.13 -23.02 -16.77
N ARG A 237 -0.42 -22.69 -17.84
CA ARG A 237 0.68 -21.70 -17.86
C ARG A 237 0.19 -20.25 -17.81
N THR A 238 -1.11 -20.04 -18.06
CA THR A 238 -1.72 -18.71 -18.00
C THR A 238 -1.72 -18.20 -16.56
N THR A 239 -1.01 -17.11 -16.29
CA THR A 239 -0.97 -16.44 -14.97
C THR A 239 -2.03 -15.34 -14.84
N LYS A 240 -2.45 -14.74 -15.96
CA LYS A 240 -3.51 -13.72 -16.02
C LYS A 240 -4.43 -13.98 -17.21
N LEU A 241 -5.75 -14.07 -16.97
CA LEU A 241 -6.75 -14.19 -18.02
C LEU A 241 -7.22 -12.80 -18.46
N LYS A 242 -7.07 -12.50 -19.75
CA LYS A 242 -7.61 -11.26 -20.35
C LYS A 242 -8.52 -11.63 -21.50
N ALA A 243 -9.71 -11.04 -21.52
CA ALA A 243 -10.57 -11.12 -22.69
C ALA A 243 -10.00 -10.22 -23.79
N THR A 244 -10.01 -10.69 -25.02
CA THR A 244 -10.11 -9.84 -26.20
C THR A 244 -11.61 -9.56 -26.45
N ALA A 245 -11.96 -8.80 -27.49
CA ALA A 245 -13.35 -8.36 -27.74
C ALA A 245 -14.40 -9.49 -27.64
N ARG A 246 -14.05 -10.74 -28.03
CA ARG A 246 -14.90 -11.94 -27.89
C ARG A 246 -14.17 -13.25 -27.60
N SER A 247 -12.90 -13.24 -27.22
CA SER A 247 -12.19 -14.49 -26.94
C SER A 247 -11.20 -14.39 -25.79
N VAL A 248 -10.87 -15.53 -25.21
CA VAL A 248 -9.84 -15.66 -24.17
C VAL A 248 -8.84 -16.70 -24.64
N LYS A 249 -7.55 -16.38 -24.53
CA LYS A 249 -6.46 -17.32 -24.82
C LYS A 249 -5.96 -17.96 -23.53
N VAL A 250 -5.82 -19.27 -23.53
CA VAL A 250 -5.35 -20.07 -22.40
C VAL A 250 -4.15 -20.89 -22.85
N ALA A 251 -2.96 -20.54 -22.35
CA ALA A 251 -1.74 -21.30 -22.56
C ALA A 251 -1.72 -22.56 -21.67
N LEU A 252 -1.51 -23.70 -22.30
CA LEU A 252 -1.40 -25.04 -21.70
C LEU A 252 -0.06 -25.67 -22.09
N SER A 253 0.43 -26.59 -21.24
CA SER A 253 1.57 -27.46 -21.57
C SER A 253 1.37 -28.86 -20.99
N CYS A 254 2.00 -29.86 -21.58
CA CYS A 254 2.03 -31.24 -21.10
C CYS A 254 3.47 -31.64 -20.81
N THR A 255 3.72 -32.31 -19.69
CA THR A 255 5.10 -32.52 -19.23
C THR A 255 5.65 -33.93 -19.47
N ALA A 256 4.81 -34.97 -19.50
CA ALA A 256 5.29 -36.36 -19.45
C ALA A 256 4.72 -37.29 -20.53
N ALA A 257 3.55 -36.96 -21.11
CA ALA A 257 2.88 -37.75 -22.14
C ALA A 257 1.88 -36.86 -22.88
N ASP A 258 1.35 -37.34 -24.01
CA ASP A 258 0.33 -36.63 -24.78
C ASP A 258 -0.92 -36.41 -23.92
N CYS A 259 -1.36 -35.15 -23.81
CA CYS A 259 -2.62 -34.85 -23.13
C CYS A 259 -3.71 -34.57 -24.15
N LYS A 260 -4.86 -35.20 -23.96
CA LYS A 260 -6.14 -34.78 -24.53
C LYS A 260 -7.13 -34.43 -23.44
N GLY A 261 -8.03 -33.50 -23.72
CA GLY A 261 -8.97 -33.02 -22.73
C GLY A 261 -9.81 -31.85 -23.20
N ALA A 262 -10.39 -31.12 -22.24
CA ALA A 262 -11.20 -29.94 -22.53
C ALA A 262 -10.99 -28.79 -21.55
N VAL A 263 -11.15 -27.58 -22.07
CA VAL A 263 -11.12 -26.33 -21.33
C VAL A 263 -12.54 -25.77 -21.23
N THR A 264 -12.93 -25.38 -20.01
CA THR A 264 -14.19 -24.70 -19.73
C THR A 264 -13.96 -23.43 -18.91
N LEU A 265 -14.80 -22.42 -19.14
CA LEU A 265 -14.74 -21.13 -18.46
C LEU A 265 -16.14 -20.77 -17.95
N LYS A 266 -16.27 -20.64 -16.62
CA LYS A 266 -17.53 -20.32 -15.95
C LYS A 266 -17.42 -19.07 -15.07
N ALA A 267 -18.52 -18.36 -14.87
CA ALA A 267 -18.69 -17.36 -13.82
C ALA A 267 -19.84 -17.82 -12.92
N GLY A 268 -19.52 -18.24 -11.70
CA GLY A 268 -20.46 -18.99 -10.86
C GLY A 268 -20.94 -20.26 -11.59
N ALA A 269 -22.25 -20.50 -11.60
CA ALA A 269 -22.86 -21.61 -12.32
C ALA A 269 -22.89 -21.43 -13.86
N SER A 270 -22.77 -20.19 -14.35
CA SER A 270 -22.96 -19.86 -15.77
C SER A 270 -21.71 -20.11 -16.62
N SER A 271 -21.85 -20.84 -17.74
CA SER A 271 -20.79 -20.99 -18.75
C SER A 271 -20.62 -19.70 -19.56
N LEU A 272 -19.40 -19.13 -19.53
CA LEU A 272 -19.04 -17.92 -20.27
C LEU A 272 -18.55 -18.19 -21.70
N ALA A 273 -18.05 -19.40 -21.96
CA ALA A 273 -17.59 -19.86 -23.26
C ALA A 273 -18.01 -21.31 -23.48
N ALA A 274 -18.16 -21.70 -24.74
CA ALA A 274 -18.34 -23.11 -25.10
C ALA A 274 -17.12 -23.94 -24.64
N LYS A 275 -17.36 -25.19 -24.23
CA LYS A 275 -16.31 -26.16 -23.93
C LYS A 275 -15.44 -26.33 -25.18
N LYS A 276 -14.11 -26.28 -25.03
CA LYS A 276 -13.18 -26.47 -26.15
C LYS A 276 -12.21 -27.60 -25.85
N SER A 277 -12.19 -28.61 -26.71
CA SER A 277 -11.24 -29.71 -26.60
C SER A 277 -9.83 -29.27 -27.02
N TYR A 278 -8.83 -29.94 -26.46
CA TYR A 278 -7.42 -29.80 -26.85
C TYR A 278 -6.77 -31.18 -26.94
N THR A 279 -5.77 -31.28 -27.79
CA THR A 279 -4.82 -32.39 -27.88
C THR A 279 -3.43 -31.77 -27.94
N LEU A 280 -2.48 -32.31 -27.19
CA LEU A 280 -1.14 -31.77 -27.06
C LEU A 280 -0.14 -32.90 -26.86
N GLU A 281 0.94 -32.88 -27.65
CA GLU A 281 2.04 -33.83 -27.52
C GLU A 281 2.84 -33.62 -26.23
N ALA A 282 3.53 -34.66 -25.76
CA ALA A 282 4.43 -34.58 -24.62
C ALA A 282 5.48 -33.46 -24.79
N GLY A 283 5.67 -32.62 -23.76
CA GLY A 283 6.61 -31.50 -23.77
C GLY A 283 6.14 -30.25 -24.55
N ALA A 284 5.12 -30.38 -25.40
CA ALA A 284 4.64 -29.28 -26.22
C ALA A 284 3.85 -28.24 -25.41
N LYS A 285 3.75 -27.03 -25.99
CA LYS A 285 2.95 -25.91 -25.47
C LYS A 285 1.92 -25.52 -26.52
N THR A 286 0.70 -25.27 -26.10
CA THR A 286 -0.36 -24.78 -26.99
C THR A 286 -1.16 -23.66 -26.35
N THR A 287 -1.89 -22.92 -27.18
CA THR A 287 -2.82 -21.89 -26.74
C THR A 287 -4.23 -22.24 -27.18
N VAL A 288 -5.08 -22.60 -26.23
CA VAL A 288 -6.51 -22.84 -26.48
C VAL A 288 -7.24 -21.51 -26.48
N THR A 289 -7.93 -21.20 -27.57
CA THR A 289 -8.78 -19.99 -27.66
C THR A 289 -10.23 -20.35 -27.39
N LEU A 290 -10.79 -19.75 -26.32
CA LEU A 290 -12.19 -19.87 -25.95
C LEU A 290 -12.97 -18.67 -26.50
N LYS A 291 -14.02 -18.91 -27.28
CA LYS A 291 -14.95 -17.85 -27.72
C LYS A 291 -15.97 -17.57 -26.62
N LEU A 292 -16.02 -16.33 -26.17
CA LEU A 292 -16.99 -15.88 -25.16
C LEU A 292 -18.38 -15.77 -25.79
N LYS A 293 -19.42 -16.20 -25.05
CA LYS A 293 -20.82 -16.10 -25.50
C LYS A 293 -21.28 -14.64 -25.65
N ARG A 294 -20.69 -13.72 -24.87
CA ARG A 294 -20.97 -12.27 -24.89
C ARG A 294 -19.68 -11.49 -24.60
N THR A 295 -19.61 -10.24 -25.05
CA THR A 295 -18.51 -9.33 -24.71
C THR A 295 -18.56 -8.95 -23.24
N LEU A 296 -17.41 -8.98 -22.58
CA LEU A 296 -17.30 -8.69 -21.16
C LEU A 296 -17.20 -7.17 -20.92
N LYS A 297 -18.19 -6.57 -20.26
CA LYS A 297 -18.23 -5.12 -19.97
C LYS A 297 -17.45 -4.70 -18.71
N GLN A 298 -17.34 -5.60 -17.73
CA GLN A 298 -16.68 -5.35 -16.44
C GLN A 298 -15.88 -6.59 -16.03
N ALA A 299 -14.90 -6.40 -15.14
CA ALA A 299 -14.12 -7.50 -14.61
C ALA A 299 -15.05 -8.52 -13.92
N ARG A 300 -14.89 -9.80 -14.22
CA ARG A 300 -15.65 -10.87 -13.59
C ARG A 300 -14.71 -11.91 -13.02
N LYS A 301 -15.03 -12.39 -11.81
CA LYS A 301 -14.41 -13.60 -11.27
C LYS A 301 -14.88 -14.79 -12.11
N VAL A 302 -13.92 -15.56 -12.60
CA VAL A 302 -14.17 -16.73 -13.45
C VAL A 302 -13.39 -17.92 -12.92
N THR A 303 -13.96 -19.09 -13.13
CA THR A 303 -13.32 -20.37 -12.88
C THR A 303 -12.95 -20.96 -14.24
N LEU A 304 -11.66 -21.05 -14.51
CA LEU A 304 -11.12 -21.81 -15.63
C LEU A 304 -10.89 -23.24 -15.15
N ARG A 305 -11.49 -24.21 -15.83
CA ARG A 305 -11.31 -25.62 -15.55
C ARG A 305 -10.77 -26.32 -16.79
N VAL A 306 -9.61 -26.95 -16.65
CA VAL A 306 -8.95 -27.77 -17.68
C VAL A 306 -8.97 -29.20 -17.21
N THR A 307 -9.71 -30.06 -17.90
CA THR A 307 -9.89 -31.47 -17.57
C THR A 307 -9.18 -32.31 -18.62
N ALA A 308 -8.22 -33.12 -18.21
CA ALA A 308 -7.63 -34.16 -19.06
C ALA A 308 -8.55 -35.39 -19.08
N ASP A 309 -8.54 -36.15 -20.18
CA ASP A 309 -9.39 -37.35 -20.36
C ASP A 309 -9.10 -38.45 -19.32
N GLY A 310 -7.94 -38.39 -18.64
CA GLY A 310 -7.59 -39.26 -17.50
C GLY A 310 -8.12 -38.79 -16.13
N GLY A 311 -9.02 -37.79 -16.07
CA GLY A 311 -9.70 -37.35 -14.86
C GLY A 311 -9.01 -36.19 -14.11
N ASN A 312 -7.72 -35.95 -14.33
CA ASN A 312 -7.01 -34.82 -13.72
C ASN A 312 -7.60 -33.48 -14.19
N THR A 313 -8.08 -32.69 -13.22
CA THR A 313 -8.73 -31.42 -13.50
C THR A 313 -8.00 -30.28 -12.79
N VAL A 314 -7.35 -29.41 -13.57
CA VAL A 314 -6.76 -28.18 -13.07
C VAL A 314 -7.81 -27.08 -13.06
N THR A 315 -8.14 -26.60 -11.87
CA THR A 315 -9.05 -25.47 -11.69
C THR A 315 -8.26 -24.25 -11.23
N LYS A 316 -8.32 -23.16 -12.01
CA LYS A 316 -7.75 -21.86 -11.62
C LYS A 316 -8.84 -20.80 -11.61
N ARG A 317 -8.88 -20.03 -10.52
CA ARG A 317 -9.72 -18.85 -10.44
C ARG A 317 -8.95 -17.67 -10.98
N PHE A 318 -9.58 -16.92 -11.87
CA PHE A 318 -9.03 -15.69 -12.41
C PHE A 318 -10.05 -14.58 -12.24
N THR A 319 -9.55 -13.35 -12.19
CA THR A 319 -10.37 -12.20 -12.57
C THR A 319 -10.19 -12.04 -14.07
N LEU A 320 -11.21 -12.44 -14.86
CA LEU A 320 -11.23 -12.14 -16.28
C LEU A 320 -11.40 -10.64 -16.42
N GLN A 321 -10.30 -9.97 -16.76
CA GLN A 321 -10.37 -8.57 -17.10
C GLN A 321 -11.07 -8.44 -18.45
N PRO A 322 -12.01 -7.48 -18.62
CA PRO A 322 -12.48 -7.13 -19.94
C PRO A 322 -11.28 -6.78 -20.79
N ALA A 323 -11.43 -6.86 -22.11
CA ALA A 323 -10.43 -6.27 -23.00
C ALA A 323 -10.11 -4.88 -22.45
N LYS A 324 -8.80 -4.59 -22.28
CA LYS A 324 -8.32 -3.26 -21.86
C LYS A 324 -9.27 -2.28 -22.52
N PRO A 325 -9.92 -1.35 -21.77
CA PRO A 325 -10.71 -0.32 -22.43
C PRO A 325 -9.81 0.17 -23.56
N ALA A 326 -10.35 0.11 -24.79
CA ALA A 326 -9.65 0.66 -25.94
C ALA A 326 -8.99 1.94 -25.44
N LYS A 327 -7.65 2.05 -25.60
CA LYS A 327 -6.83 3.23 -25.24
C LYS A 327 -7.80 4.37 -25.08
N VAL A 328 -8.05 4.88 -23.85
CA VAL A 328 -9.09 5.89 -23.58
C VAL A 328 -9.23 6.68 -24.86
N LYS A 329 -10.29 6.39 -25.63
CA LYS A 329 -10.51 7.09 -26.90
C LYS A 329 -10.53 8.50 -26.41
N ALA A 330 -9.49 9.28 -26.73
CA ALA A 330 -9.13 10.48 -25.99
C ALA A 330 -10.44 11.20 -25.66
N SER A 331 -10.94 11.03 -24.42
CA SER A 331 -11.95 11.95 -23.96
C SER A 331 -11.18 13.24 -24.06
N ALA A 332 -11.68 14.18 -24.86
CA ALA A 332 -10.99 15.43 -25.10
C ALA A 332 -10.43 15.90 -23.76
N ALA A 333 -9.13 16.23 -23.74
CA ALA A 333 -8.44 16.61 -22.50
C ALA A 333 -9.33 17.58 -21.70
N PRO A 334 -9.48 17.38 -20.38
CA PRO A 334 -10.42 18.14 -19.57
C PRO A 334 -10.20 19.63 -19.81
N LYS A 335 -11.27 20.34 -20.16
CA LYS A 335 -11.22 21.77 -20.49
C LYS A 335 -11.54 22.62 -19.26
N ARG A 336 -12.39 22.10 -18.38
CA ARG A 336 -12.87 22.78 -17.17
C ARG A 336 -12.24 22.14 -15.94
N VAL A 337 -11.12 22.70 -15.47
CA VAL A 337 -10.42 22.15 -14.29
C VAL A 337 -10.59 23.06 -13.09
N VAL A 338 -10.87 22.48 -11.92
CA VAL A 338 -10.89 23.21 -10.65
C VAL A 338 -9.67 22.83 -9.82
N ALA A 339 -8.97 23.83 -9.28
CA ALA A 339 -7.75 23.68 -8.50
C ALA A 339 -7.96 24.05 -7.02
N ILE A 340 -7.84 23.08 -6.11
CA ILE A 340 -8.09 23.30 -4.68
C ILE A 340 -6.83 23.73 -3.90
N GLU A 341 -5.65 23.67 -4.52
CA GLU A 341 -4.41 24.21 -3.97
C GLU A 341 -3.68 25.12 -4.96
N TRP A 342 -2.80 25.98 -4.42
CA TRP A 342 -2.07 26.98 -5.19
C TRP A 342 -1.01 26.39 -6.11
N ASP A 343 -0.34 25.31 -5.69
CA ASP A 343 0.63 24.60 -6.55
C ASP A 343 -0.05 24.10 -7.83
N THR A 344 -1.30 23.67 -7.74
CA THR A 344 -2.10 23.20 -8.87
C THR A 344 -2.45 24.35 -9.82
N VAL A 345 -2.81 25.53 -9.31
CA VAL A 345 -3.04 26.73 -10.14
C VAL A 345 -1.78 27.06 -10.94
N GLU A 346 -0.62 27.08 -10.27
CA GLU A 346 0.68 27.28 -10.92
C GLU A 346 0.96 26.20 -11.97
N ASN A 347 0.76 24.92 -11.63
CA ASN A 347 1.04 23.80 -12.51
C ASN A 347 0.19 23.85 -13.78
N LEU A 348 -1.10 24.14 -13.66
CA LEU A 348 -2.00 24.30 -14.81
C LEU A 348 -1.58 25.47 -15.69
N HIS A 349 -1.19 26.60 -15.09
CA HIS A 349 -0.65 27.73 -15.84
C HIS A 349 0.61 27.35 -16.63
N MET A 350 1.55 26.65 -16.00
CA MET A 350 2.78 26.18 -16.66
C MET A 350 2.48 25.19 -17.80
N LEU A 351 1.40 24.41 -17.67
CA LEU A 351 0.88 23.52 -18.71
C LEU A 351 0.06 24.25 -19.80
N GLY A 352 -0.04 25.58 -19.73
CA GLY A 352 -0.74 26.41 -20.71
C GLY A 352 -2.26 26.27 -20.63
N MET A 353 -2.78 26.07 -19.43
CA MET A 353 -4.21 25.86 -19.19
C MET A 353 -4.71 26.77 -18.07
N ALA A 354 -5.92 27.29 -18.24
CA ALA A 354 -6.61 28.06 -17.22
C ALA A 354 -7.60 27.16 -16.47
N PRO A 355 -7.52 27.02 -15.13
CA PRO A 355 -8.60 26.42 -14.39
C PRO A 355 -9.83 27.35 -14.39
N VAL A 356 -11.03 26.78 -14.37
CA VAL A 356 -12.29 27.55 -14.30
C VAL A 356 -12.57 28.04 -12.88
N GLY A 357 -11.99 27.39 -11.87
CA GLY A 357 -12.07 27.81 -10.49
C GLY A 357 -10.84 27.44 -9.67
N ALA A 358 -10.55 28.24 -8.66
CA ALA A 358 -9.44 28.04 -7.75
C ALA A 358 -9.81 28.46 -6.31
N ALA A 359 -9.27 27.77 -5.31
CA ALA A 359 -9.49 28.12 -3.91
C ALA A 359 -8.51 29.21 -3.43
N ASP A 360 -8.99 30.12 -2.58
CA ASP A 360 -8.22 31.14 -1.88
C ASP A 360 -7.36 32.01 -2.82
N MET A 361 -8.02 32.68 -3.77
CA MET A 361 -7.32 33.46 -4.80
C MET A 361 -6.63 34.70 -4.23
N LYS A 362 -7.24 35.32 -3.20
CA LYS A 362 -6.62 36.46 -2.49
C LYS A 362 -5.31 36.05 -1.82
N GLY A 363 -5.27 34.88 -1.19
CA GLY A 363 -4.04 34.36 -0.60
C GLY A 363 -3.01 33.95 -1.66
N TYR A 364 -3.45 33.45 -2.83
CA TYR A 364 -2.54 33.17 -3.95
C TYR A 364 -1.81 34.46 -4.38
N ASP A 365 -2.55 35.54 -4.65
CA ASP A 365 -1.99 36.83 -5.09
C ASP A 365 -1.06 37.47 -4.05
N THR A 366 -1.25 37.08 -2.79
CA THR A 366 -0.45 37.51 -1.63
C THR A 366 0.90 36.76 -1.58
N TRP A 367 0.91 35.45 -1.84
CA TRP A 367 2.06 34.58 -1.55
C TRP A 367 2.80 34.03 -2.78
N VAL A 368 2.17 34.00 -3.95
CA VAL A 368 2.67 33.31 -5.14
C VAL A 368 2.94 34.32 -6.25
N ALA A 369 4.21 34.51 -6.63
CA ALA A 369 4.57 35.37 -7.78
C ALA A 369 4.27 34.74 -9.12
N ALA A 370 4.08 33.42 -9.18
CA ALA A 370 3.82 32.75 -10.43
C ALA A 370 2.54 33.36 -11.04
N PRO A 371 2.58 33.78 -12.32
CA PRO A 371 1.39 34.33 -12.95
C PRO A 371 0.28 33.28 -12.95
N ARG A 372 -0.94 33.73 -12.66
CA ARG A 372 -2.14 32.89 -12.75
C ARG A 372 -3.03 33.34 -13.92
N PRO A 373 -3.77 32.42 -14.54
CA PRO A 373 -4.76 32.74 -15.54
C PRO A 373 -5.84 33.71 -15.02
N ARG A 374 -6.35 34.58 -15.88
CA ARG A 374 -7.47 35.50 -15.56
C ARG A 374 -8.81 34.76 -15.65
N GLY A 375 -9.85 35.31 -14.99
CA GLY A 375 -11.24 34.83 -15.13
C GLY A 375 -11.62 33.62 -14.28
N MET A 376 -10.71 33.11 -13.45
CA MET A 376 -11.00 31.99 -12.53
C MET A 376 -11.98 32.43 -11.44
N LYS A 377 -12.94 31.57 -11.09
CA LYS A 377 -13.88 31.82 -9.98
C LYS A 377 -13.31 31.31 -8.65
N ASP A 378 -13.45 32.10 -7.59
CA ASP A 378 -13.01 31.70 -6.25
C ASP A 378 -14.02 30.72 -5.63
N VAL A 379 -13.56 29.48 -5.38
CA VAL A 379 -14.37 28.41 -4.81
C VAL A 379 -14.30 28.33 -3.28
N GLY A 380 -13.78 29.37 -2.62
CA GLY A 380 -13.70 29.45 -1.16
C GLY A 380 -12.30 29.11 -0.62
N SER A 381 -12.22 28.77 0.66
CA SER A 381 -10.93 28.52 1.32
C SER A 381 -10.32 27.17 0.89
N ARG A 382 -8.99 27.04 0.97
CA ARG A 382 -8.31 25.75 0.70
C ARG A 382 -8.57 24.71 1.80
N GLN A 383 -8.84 25.18 3.01
CA GLN A 383 -9.20 24.37 4.18
C GLN A 383 -10.60 23.78 4.04
N SER A 384 -11.52 24.57 3.48
CA SER A 384 -12.93 24.22 3.30
C SER A 384 -13.44 24.89 2.02
N PRO A 385 -13.24 24.25 0.85
CA PRO A 385 -13.75 24.76 -0.41
C PRO A 385 -15.27 24.52 -0.51
N SER A 386 -16.01 25.46 -1.10
CA SER A 386 -17.46 25.35 -1.30
C SER A 386 -17.76 24.35 -2.40
N ILE A 387 -18.43 23.26 -2.01
CA ILE A 387 -18.85 22.20 -2.93
C ILE A 387 -19.91 22.71 -3.90
N GLU A 388 -20.82 23.59 -3.47
CA GLU A 388 -21.82 24.19 -4.38
C GLU A 388 -21.14 25.04 -5.45
N ARG A 389 -20.18 25.90 -5.07
CA ARG A 389 -19.44 26.72 -6.03
C ARG A 389 -18.64 25.87 -7.01
N ILE A 390 -18.06 24.75 -6.56
CA ILE A 390 -17.34 23.82 -7.45
C ILE A 390 -18.32 23.15 -8.41
N ALA A 391 -19.47 22.69 -7.93
CA ALA A 391 -20.49 22.04 -8.75
C ALA A 391 -21.05 23.00 -9.82
N ALA A 392 -21.32 24.25 -9.45
CA ALA A 392 -21.80 25.29 -10.37
C ALA A 392 -20.81 25.63 -11.50
N LEU A 393 -19.53 25.25 -11.36
CA LEU A 393 -18.53 25.40 -12.40
C LEU A 393 -18.50 24.22 -13.37
N GLU A 394 -19.29 23.17 -13.17
CA GLU A 394 -19.35 21.99 -14.05
C GLU A 394 -17.96 21.51 -14.51
N PRO A 395 -17.05 21.15 -13.59
CA PRO A 395 -15.70 20.78 -13.96
C PRO A 395 -15.64 19.40 -14.65
N ASP A 396 -14.68 19.24 -15.56
CA ASP A 396 -14.30 17.96 -16.17
C ASP A 396 -13.22 17.24 -15.32
N LEU A 397 -12.55 17.98 -14.45
CA LEU A 397 -11.52 17.48 -13.53
C LEU A 397 -11.42 18.40 -12.30
N ILE A 398 -11.33 17.80 -11.12
CA ILE A 398 -10.99 18.49 -9.88
C ILE A 398 -9.63 17.98 -9.43
N VAL A 399 -8.74 18.88 -8.99
CA VAL A 399 -7.42 18.52 -8.47
C VAL A 399 -7.29 18.98 -7.03
N VAL A 400 -6.94 18.05 -6.14
CA VAL A 400 -6.89 18.24 -4.69
C VAL A 400 -5.72 17.46 -4.10
N PRO A 401 -4.99 17.98 -3.10
CA PRO A 401 -3.97 17.18 -2.43
C PRO A 401 -4.58 16.26 -1.37
N ASP A 402 -3.89 15.17 -1.07
CA ASP A 402 -4.27 14.14 -0.09
C ASP A 402 -4.41 14.64 1.35
N TYR A 403 -3.74 15.74 1.72
CA TYR A 403 -3.81 16.35 3.05
C TYR A 403 -4.92 17.41 3.19
N ARG A 404 -5.64 17.73 2.10
CA ARG A 404 -6.78 18.66 2.11
C ARG A 404 -8.06 17.96 1.69
N SER A 405 -9.18 18.42 2.24
CA SER A 405 -10.51 18.09 1.74
C SER A 405 -10.81 16.59 1.60
N THR A 406 -10.14 15.72 2.37
CA THR A 406 -10.41 14.28 2.41
C THR A 406 -11.85 14.00 2.86
N LYS A 407 -12.36 14.84 3.78
CA LYS A 407 -13.77 14.86 4.21
C LYS A 407 -14.75 15.14 3.06
N ASN A 408 -14.34 15.96 2.08
CA ASN A 408 -15.18 16.37 0.95
C ASN A 408 -14.91 15.55 -0.33
N LEU A 409 -13.93 14.65 -0.33
CA LEU A 409 -13.49 13.92 -1.53
C LEU A 409 -14.63 13.10 -2.16
N ALA A 410 -15.52 12.54 -1.33
CA ALA A 410 -16.71 11.82 -1.81
C ALA A 410 -17.69 12.76 -2.54
N GLN A 411 -17.90 13.98 -2.03
CA GLN A 411 -18.75 14.98 -2.66
C GLN A 411 -18.12 15.51 -3.96
N LEU A 412 -16.81 15.79 -3.97
CA LEU A 412 -16.09 16.22 -5.17
C LEU A 412 -16.14 15.16 -6.29
N LYS A 413 -16.03 13.87 -5.93
CA LYS A 413 -16.14 12.75 -6.89
C LYS A 413 -17.55 12.59 -7.51
N LYS A 414 -18.60 13.13 -6.88
CA LYS A 414 -19.94 13.19 -7.46
C LYS A 414 -20.05 14.30 -8.52
N ILE A 415 -19.21 15.32 -8.45
CA ILE A 415 -19.19 16.46 -9.38
C ILE A 415 -18.39 16.10 -10.63
N ALA A 416 -17.14 15.63 -10.46
CA ALA A 416 -16.22 15.34 -11.56
C ALA A 416 -15.16 14.30 -11.16
N PRO A 417 -14.43 13.72 -12.13
CA PRO A 417 -13.21 12.98 -11.85
C PRO A 417 -12.26 13.81 -10.96
N VAL A 418 -11.68 13.18 -9.93
CA VAL A 418 -10.76 13.84 -9.00
C VAL A 418 -9.35 13.27 -9.14
N LEU A 419 -8.37 14.14 -9.41
CA LEU A 419 -6.95 13.83 -9.33
C LEU A 419 -6.43 14.20 -7.94
N VAL A 420 -5.96 13.19 -7.19
CA VAL A 420 -5.35 13.39 -5.87
C VAL A 420 -3.82 13.47 -6.00
N THR A 421 -3.24 14.60 -5.57
CA THR A 421 -1.79 14.82 -5.45
C THR A 421 -1.30 14.47 -4.03
N HIS A 422 -0.02 14.12 -3.90
CA HIS A 422 0.61 13.67 -2.65
C HIS A 422 1.94 14.42 -2.41
N PRO A 423 1.89 15.75 -2.18
CA PRO A 423 3.10 16.56 -2.05
C PRO A 423 3.93 16.25 -0.80
N TYR A 424 3.35 15.54 0.18
CA TYR A 424 3.99 15.19 1.45
C TYR A 424 4.08 13.67 1.64
N PRO A 425 4.98 12.98 0.90
CA PRO A 425 5.13 11.54 1.04
C PRO A 425 5.63 11.17 2.46
N ALA A 426 5.24 10.00 2.96
CA ALA A 426 5.65 9.51 4.27
C ALA A 426 7.18 9.35 4.42
N SER A 427 7.88 9.11 3.31
CA SER A 427 9.35 9.10 3.24
C SER A 427 9.82 9.62 1.88
N GLY A 428 11.08 10.09 1.84
CA GLY A 428 11.71 10.60 0.63
C GLY A 428 11.55 12.11 0.42
N SER A 429 11.69 12.52 -0.85
CA SER A 429 11.83 13.92 -1.26
C SER A 429 10.49 14.54 -1.66
N GLN A 430 10.10 15.63 -1.01
CA GLN A 430 8.93 16.42 -1.41
C GLN A 430 9.13 17.08 -2.79
N LEU A 431 10.36 17.41 -3.18
CA LEU A 431 10.65 17.90 -4.54
C LEU A 431 10.35 16.83 -5.60
N ASN A 432 10.72 15.57 -5.33
CA ASN A 432 10.41 14.45 -6.23
C ASN A 432 8.90 14.15 -6.28
N ALA A 433 8.20 14.30 -5.15
CA ALA A 433 6.75 14.19 -5.10
C ALA A 433 6.08 15.27 -5.97
N MET A 434 6.50 16.53 -5.84
CA MET A 434 6.05 17.64 -6.69
C MET A 434 6.27 17.34 -8.18
N VAL A 435 7.45 16.86 -8.58
CA VAL A 435 7.74 16.49 -9.98
C VAL A 435 6.82 15.35 -10.46
N THR A 436 6.57 14.36 -9.60
CA THR A 436 5.69 13.23 -9.90
C THR A 436 4.25 13.68 -10.11
N ASP A 437 3.72 14.50 -9.22
CA ASP A 437 2.36 15.02 -9.32
C ASP A 437 2.19 15.98 -10.50
N PHE A 438 3.18 16.83 -10.78
CA PHE A 438 3.17 17.68 -11.96
C PHE A 438 3.08 16.85 -13.25
N ARG A 439 3.86 15.76 -13.36
CA ARG A 439 3.82 14.86 -14.53
C ARG A 439 2.49 14.11 -14.64
N ARG A 440 1.90 13.70 -13.51
CA ARG A 440 0.56 13.08 -13.46
C ARG A 440 -0.50 14.06 -13.95
N LEU A 441 -0.46 15.31 -13.48
CA LEU A 441 -1.37 16.36 -13.93
C LEU A 441 -1.19 16.66 -15.42
N ALA A 442 0.04 16.83 -15.90
CA ALA A 442 0.34 17.04 -17.32
C ALA A 442 -0.21 15.92 -18.22
N THR A 443 -0.18 14.68 -17.72
CA THR A 443 -0.77 13.53 -18.41
C THR A 443 -2.30 13.62 -18.40
N ALA A 444 -2.90 13.90 -17.24
CA ALA A 444 -4.36 13.99 -17.08
C ALA A 444 -4.99 15.09 -17.95
N VAL A 445 -4.32 16.23 -18.11
CA VAL A 445 -4.79 17.35 -18.94
C VAL A 445 -4.30 17.30 -20.40
N GLY A 446 -3.70 16.18 -20.83
CA GLY A 446 -3.26 16.02 -22.23
C GLY A 446 -2.13 16.97 -22.67
N ARG A 447 -1.28 17.42 -21.73
CA ARG A 447 -0.17 18.37 -21.94
C ARG A 447 1.21 17.76 -21.65
N LYS A 448 1.36 16.44 -21.77
CA LYS A 448 2.61 15.71 -21.45
C LYS A 448 3.88 16.33 -22.07
N ALA A 449 3.85 16.63 -23.37
CA ALA A 449 5.01 17.22 -24.06
C ALA A 449 5.38 18.62 -23.56
N ARG A 450 4.42 19.40 -23.09
CA ARG A 450 4.68 20.70 -22.45
C ARG A 450 5.18 20.50 -21.01
N GLY A 451 4.60 19.55 -20.28
CA GLY A 451 5.05 19.17 -18.95
C GLY A 451 6.53 18.78 -18.92
N GLU A 452 6.99 17.91 -19.80
CA GLU A 452 8.41 17.54 -19.83
C GLU A 452 9.33 18.72 -20.18
N ARG A 453 8.88 19.67 -21.03
CA ARG A 453 9.64 20.91 -21.28
C ARG A 453 9.79 21.76 -20.01
N VAL A 454 8.71 21.94 -19.25
CA VAL A 454 8.74 22.68 -17.97
C VAL A 454 9.67 22.01 -16.96
N LEU A 455 9.68 20.67 -16.90
CA LEU A 455 10.58 19.92 -16.02
C LEU A 455 12.04 20.02 -16.47
N GLN A 456 12.29 20.09 -17.78
CA GLN A 456 13.62 20.36 -18.33
C GLN A 456 14.08 21.78 -17.96
N ASP A 457 13.20 22.79 -18.05
CA ASP A 457 13.52 24.16 -17.65
C ASP A 457 13.84 24.25 -16.15
N LEU A 458 13.11 23.51 -15.30
CA LEU A 458 13.43 23.37 -13.89
C LEU A 458 14.85 22.81 -13.69
N SER A 459 15.17 21.68 -14.35
CA SER A 459 16.49 21.07 -14.28
C SER A 459 17.61 22.03 -14.71
N ASN A 460 17.41 22.71 -15.84
CA ASN A 460 18.35 23.69 -16.38
C ASN A 460 18.55 24.87 -15.43
N THR A 461 17.47 25.36 -14.80
CA THR A 461 17.54 26.45 -13.83
C THR A 461 18.33 26.07 -12.59
N LEU A 462 18.10 24.87 -12.03
CA LEU A 462 18.88 24.36 -10.90
C LEU A 462 20.36 24.23 -11.26
N ALA A 463 20.68 23.75 -12.46
CA ALA A 463 22.06 23.65 -12.93
C ALA A 463 22.73 25.04 -13.07
N ARG A 464 22.04 26.02 -13.65
CA ARG A 464 22.55 27.41 -13.76
C ARG A 464 22.75 28.05 -12.39
N ALA A 465 21.80 27.91 -11.47
CA ALA A 465 21.89 28.44 -10.12
C ALA A 465 23.06 27.80 -9.34
N LYS A 466 23.26 26.49 -9.47
CA LYS A 466 24.43 25.77 -8.92
C LYS A 466 25.75 26.32 -9.48
N ALA A 467 25.83 26.50 -10.80
CA ALA A 467 27.02 27.03 -11.45
C ALA A 467 27.32 28.48 -10.99
N LYS A 468 26.29 29.31 -10.84
CA LYS A 468 26.40 30.67 -10.30
C LYS A 468 26.96 30.67 -8.87
N LEU A 469 26.41 29.82 -7.99
CA LEU A 469 26.91 29.66 -6.62
C LEU A 469 28.37 29.20 -6.58
N LYS A 470 28.75 28.23 -7.43
CA LYS A 470 30.13 27.78 -7.54
C LYS A 470 31.06 28.91 -8.01
N LYS A 471 30.69 29.65 -9.06
CA LYS A 471 31.47 30.78 -9.58
C LYS A 471 31.61 31.91 -8.55
N GLY A 472 30.58 32.16 -7.75
CA GLY A 472 30.62 33.12 -6.64
C GLY A 472 31.29 32.62 -5.36
N GLY A 473 31.99 31.48 -5.38
CA GLY A 473 32.70 30.94 -4.22
C GLY A 473 31.79 30.46 -3.09
N ARG A 474 30.52 30.13 -3.37
CA ARG A 474 29.51 29.71 -2.38
C ARG A 474 29.19 28.23 -2.42
N ALA A 475 29.93 27.43 -3.19
CA ALA A 475 29.78 25.98 -3.19
C ALA A 475 29.99 25.43 -1.77
N GLY A 476 29.12 24.53 -1.33
CA GLY A 476 29.19 23.91 0.00
C GLY A 476 28.75 24.80 1.16
N ALA A 477 28.31 26.05 0.93
CA ALA A 477 27.80 26.89 2.00
C ALA A 477 26.57 26.27 2.66
N THR A 478 26.51 26.33 3.99
CA THR A 478 25.36 25.86 4.77
C THR A 478 24.27 26.94 4.79
N VAL A 479 23.00 26.56 4.55
CA VAL A 479 21.87 27.50 4.50
C VAL A 479 20.61 26.88 5.11
N ALA A 480 20.01 27.57 6.08
CA ALA A 480 18.68 27.29 6.60
C ALA A 480 17.62 28.17 5.91
N ILE A 481 16.45 27.58 5.59
CA ILE A 481 15.33 28.29 4.98
C ILE A 481 14.23 28.49 6.02
N ALA A 482 13.69 29.70 6.09
CA ALA A 482 12.69 30.09 7.07
C ALA A 482 11.57 30.96 6.49
N THR A 483 10.37 30.84 7.03
CA THR A 483 9.23 31.75 6.78
C THR A 483 8.52 32.06 8.10
N PRO A 484 7.85 33.22 8.24
CA PRO A 484 6.95 33.47 9.36
C PRO A 484 5.88 32.38 9.48
N GLY A 485 5.58 31.98 10.73
CA GLY A 485 4.69 30.87 11.05
C GLY A 485 3.65 31.14 12.14
N GLY A 486 3.82 32.21 12.92
CA GLY A 486 2.95 32.57 14.04
C GLY A 486 1.96 33.69 13.70
N THR A 487 1.46 34.38 14.72
CA THR A 487 0.68 35.61 14.58
C THR A 487 1.56 36.82 14.94
N SER A 488 1.00 38.03 14.86
CA SER A 488 1.68 39.23 15.36
C SER A 488 1.81 39.23 16.89
N SER A 489 0.89 38.58 17.61
CA SER A 489 0.87 38.47 19.07
C SER A 489 1.65 37.27 19.62
N ALA A 490 1.83 36.21 18.82
CA ALA A 490 2.65 35.05 19.12
C ALA A 490 3.57 34.75 17.92
N PRO A 491 4.68 35.50 17.77
CA PRO A 491 5.60 35.31 16.65
C PRO A 491 6.21 33.91 16.69
N ALA A 492 6.16 33.22 15.56
CA ALA A 492 6.81 31.93 15.38
C ALA A 492 7.42 31.84 13.98
N ILE A 493 8.38 30.93 13.82
CA ILE A 493 9.15 30.77 12.60
C ILE A 493 9.00 29.33 12.13
N ARG A 494 8.64 29.15 10.85
CA ARG A 494 8.68 27.84 10.19
C ARG A 494 10.07 27.64 9.62
N MET A 495 10.81 26.72 10.22
CA MET A 495 12.10 26.26 9.74
C MET A 495 11.90 25.04 8.86
N PHE A 496 12.37 25.10 7.61
CA PHE A 496 12.20 23.99 6.67
C PHE A 496 13.17 22.85 7.01
N THR A 497 12.62 21.64 7.08
CA THR A 497 13.33 20.43 7.49
C THR A 497 13.93 19.69 6.30
N GLN A 498 14.77 18.68 6.55
CA GLN A 498 15.59 18.03 5.52
C GLN A 498 14.79 17.30 4.44
N ASN A 499 13.55 16.89 4.75
CA ASN A 499 12.63 16.26 3.80
C ASN A 499 11.85 17.27 2.93
N SER A 500 12.04 18.57 3.14
CA SER A 500 11.31 19.61 2.43
C SER A 500 11.74 19.80 0.99
N GLN A 501 10.83 20.31 0.15
CA GLN A 501 11.13 20.67 -1.23
C GLN A 501 12.28 21.69 -1.32
N THR A 502 12.34 22.65 -0.39
CA THR A 502 13.38 23.69 -0.36
C THR A 502 14.73 23.15 0.05
N ALA A 503 14.80 22.26 1.05
CA ALA A 503 16.06 21.61 1.47
C ALA A 503 16.63 20.74 0.32
N ASP A 504 15.76 20.03 -0.38
CA ASP A 504 16.14 19.30 -1.59
C ASP A 504 16.74 20.21 -2.67
N VAL A 505 16.15 21.38 -2.89
CA VAL A 505 16.73 22.38 -3.82
C VAL A 505 18.08 22.87 -3.32
N VAL A 506 18.21 23.25 -2.04
CA VAL A 506 19.47 23.67 -1.42
C VAL A 506 20.58 22.65 -1.72
N ARG A 507 20.32 21.36 -1.47
CA ARG A 507 21.28 20.28 -1.77
C ARG A 507 21.58 20.14 -3.27
N ARG A 508 20.57 20.24 -4.15
CA ARG A 508 20.79 20.18 -5.61
C ARG A 508 21.61 21.36 -6.14
N LEU A 509 21.53 22.51 -5.47
CA LEU A 509 22.37 23.69 -5.76
C LEU A 509 23.82 23.55 -5.27
N GLY A 510 24.17 22.42 -4.64
CA GLY A 510 25.51 22.19 -4.09
C GLY A 510 25.77 22.89 -2.77
N LEU A 511 24.71 23.25 -2.05
CA LEU A 511 24.74 23.82 -0.70
C LEU A 511 24.46 22.72 0.35
N ARG A 512 24.68 23.03 1.63
CA ARG A 512 24.35 22.14 2.76
C ARG A 512 23.13 22.66 3.50
N ASP A 513 22.30 21.76 4.03
CA ASP A 513 21.15 22.14 4.84
C ASP A 513 21.61 22.69 6.19
N GLY A 514 21.18 23.91 6.52
CA GLY A 514 21.48 24.58 7.79
C GLY A 514 20.48 24.34 8.91
N TRP A 515 19.54 23.41 8.69
CA TRP A 515 18.54 23.02 9.68
C TRP A 515 18.26 21.52 9.59
N SER A 516 18.34 20.84 10.73
CA SER A 516 18.18 19.39 10.83
C SER A 516 16.76 18.97 11.21
N GLY A 517 16.48 17.68 11.07
CA GLY A 517 15.22 17.07 11.45
C GLY A 517 14.29 16.85 10.26
N THR A 518 13.15 16.22 10.54
CA THR A 518 12.09 15.92 9.57
C THR A 518 10.73 16.27 10.14
N ALA A 519 9.80 16.66 9.28
CA ALA A 519 8.43 16.97 9.67
C ALA A 519 7.48 16.66 8.50
N ARG A 520 6.24 16.24 8.79
CA ARG A 520 5.24 15.84 7.78
C ARG A 520 5.12 16.84 6.63
N TYR A 521 4.98 18.13 6.96
CA TYR A 521 4.79 19.21 5.98
C TYR A 521 6.10 19.85 5.49
N GLY A 522 7.26 19.26 5.83
CA GLY A 522 8.57 19.79 5.45
C GLY A 522 9.02 21.02 6.25
N PHE A 523 8.36 21.33 7.37
CA PHE A 523 8.82 22.38 8.27
C PHE A 523 8.44 22.08 9.72
N ALA A 524 9.22 22.63 10.65
CA ALA A 524 8.90 22.72 12.06
C ALA A 524 8.61 24.17 12.43
N THR A 525 7.56 24.41 13.22
CA THR A 525 7.29 25.74 13.80
C THR A 525 8.04 25.86 15.11
N VAL A 526 8.88 26.88 15.24
CA VAL A 526 9.75 27.10 16.40
C VAL A 526 9.71 28.54 16.89
N GLY A 527 10.10 28.74 18.15
CA GLY A 527 10.38 30.06 18.73
C GLY A 527 11.68 30.67 18.20
N LEU A 528 11.92 31.93 18.57
CA LEU A 528 13.08 32.71 18.12
C LEU A 528 14.41 32.12 18.63
N GLU A 529 14.41 31.57 19.83
CA GLU A 529 15.55 30.98 20.52
C GLU A 529 16.16 29.84 19.70
N ALA A 530 15.31 29.10 18.99
CA ALA A 530 15.71 27.96 18.17
C ALA A 530 16.62 28.36 16.99
N LEU A 531 16.61 29.64 16.56
CA LEU A 531 17.50 30.15 15.53
C LEU A 531 18.98 30.15 15.96
N SER A 532 19.28 30.02 17.25
CA SER A 532 20.67 29.82 17.73
C SER A 532 21.33 28.56 17.16
N ARG A 533 20.53 27.58 16.73
CA ARG A 533 20.98 26.32 16.13
C ARG A 533 21.24 26.42 14.62
N VAL A 534 20.95 27.55 14.00
CA VAL A 534 21.18 27.74 12.55
C VAL A 534 22.69 27.76 12.30
N ASP A 535 23.13 26.85 11.44
CA ASP A 535 24.48 26.85 10.90
C ASP A 535 24.53 27.58 9.55
N GLY A 536 25.59 28.35 9.33
CA GLY A 536 25.81 29.10 8.08
C GLY A 536 24.87 30.30 7.87
N TRP A 537 24.13 30.29 6.76
CA TRP A 537 23.24 31.37 6.33
C TRP A 537 21.80 31.10 6.72
N LEU A 538 21.05 32.16 7.02
CA LEU A 538 19.61 32.12 7.22
C LEU A 538 18.91 32.87 6.08
N ALA A 539 18.18 32.15 5.24
CA ALA A 539 17.38 32.73 4.17
C ALA A 539 15.90 32.80 4.59
N PHE A 540 15.44 34.02 4.90
CA PHE A 540 14.06 34.31 5.22
C PHE A 540 13.24 34.59 3.96
N VAL A 541 12.05 34.01 3.89
CA VAL A 541 11.11 34.16 2.77
C VAL A 541 9.78 34.61 3.31
N TYR A 542 9.36 35.83 2.97
CA TYR A 542 8.09 36.40 3.44
C TYR A 542 7.70 37.61 2.60
N PRO A 543 6.40 37.81 2.32
CA PRO A 543 5.99 38.88 1.41
C PRO A 543 5.81 40.19 2.14
N PRO A 544 5.76 41.34 1.42
CA PRO A 544 5.77 42.66 2.05
C PRO A 544 4.70 42.85 3.13
N GLN A 545 3.52 42.23 2.98
CA GLN A 545 2.45 42.27 3.96
C GLN A 545 2.78 41.58 5.30
N PHE A 546 3.79 40.71 5.34
CA PHE A 546 4.33 40.09 6.57
C PHE A 546 5.51 40.88 7.16
N GLN A 547 5.91 42.00 6.55
CA GLN A 547 7.01 42.85 7.02
C GLN A 547 6.82 43.28 8.47
N ARG A 548 5.60 43.65 8.88
CA ARG A 548 5.32 44.05 10.27
C ARG A 548 5.54 42.91 11.26
N GLN A 549 5.08 41.70 10.93
CA GLN A 549 5.31 40.53 11.77
C GLN A 549 6.80 40.20 11.88
N VAL A 550 7.52 40.24 10.75
CA VAL A 550 8.96 40.02 10.73
C VAL A 550 9.68 41.09 11.54
N GLN A 551 9.29 42.36 11.43
CA GLN A 551 9.85 43.44 12.25
C GLN A 551 9.65 43.21 13.74
N GLY A 552 8.52 42.64 14.16
CA GLY A 552 8.31 42.23 15.55
C GLY A 552 9.36 41.22 16.04
N ILE A 553 9.76 40.31 15.16
CA ILE A 553 10.84 39.34 15.45
C ILE A 553 12.21 40.05 15.42
N THR A 554 12.52 40.77 14.35
CA THR A 554 13.86 41.30 14.08
C THR A 554 14.26 42.49 14.96
N LYS A 555 13.30 43.23 15.54
CA LYS A 555 13.58 44.32 16.48
C LYS A 555 13.95 43.84 17.88
N SER A 556 13.59 42.60 18.23
CA SER A 556 13.83 42.03 19.55
C SER A 556 15.33 41.94 19.88
N SER A 557 15.67 42.11 21.16
CA SER A 557 17.06 41.99 21.63
C SER A 557 17.60 40.57 21.46
N ALA A 558 16.73 39.56 21.62
CA ALA A 558 17.05 38.15 21.38
C ALA A 558 17.49 37.90 19.93
N TYR A 559 16.76 38.44 18.94
CA TYR A 559 17.12 38.27 17.52
C TYR A 559 18.48 38.91 17.20
N LYS A 560 18.70 40.15 17.67
CA LYS A 560 19.97 40.87 17.44
C LYS A 560 21.19 40.15 18.04
N ARG A 561 20.99 39.30 19.06
CA ARG A 561 22.07 38.52 19.70
C ARG A 561 22.42 37.22 18.97
N LEU A 562 21.59 36.76 18.04
CA LEU A 562 21.79 35.47 17.36
C LEU A 562 23.11 35.44 16.57
N PRO A 563 23.87 34.33 16.59
CA PRO A 563 25.14 34.22 15.87
C PRO A 563 25.04 34.55 14.38
N VAL A 564 24.03 34.03 13.68
CA VAL A 564 23.81 34.27 12.25
C VAL A 564 23.52 35.75 11.93
N VAL A 565 22.90 36.48 12.86
CA VAL A 565 22.60 37.91 12.73
C VAL A 565 23.86 38.74 12.94
N LYS A 566 24.61 38.48 14.02
CA LYS A 566 25.90 39.14 14.28
C LYS A 566 26.90 38.93 13.14
N ALA A 567 26.91 37.73 12.56
CA ALA A 567 27.74 37.38 11.41
C ALA A 567 27.28 38.01 10.09
N LYS A 568 26.18 38.81 10.08
CA LYS A 568 25.56 39.40 8.87
C LYS A 568 25.20 38.36 7.80
N ARG A 569 24.85 37.13 8.23
CA ARG A 569 24.53 35.98 7.37
C ARG A 569 23.03 35.75 7.20
N VAL A 570 22.23 36.80 7.34
CA VAL A 570 20.79 36.77 7.05
C VAL A 570 20.53 37.33 5.65
N ARG A 571 19.67 36.65 4.90
CA ARG A 571 19.21 37.07 3.57
C ARG A 571 17.69 37.01 3.50
N THR A 572 17.09 37.93 2.75
CA THR A 572 15.65 37.90 2.45
C THR A 572 15.48 37.62 0.96
N LEU A 573 14.76 36.55 0.62
CA LEU A 573 14.59 36.12 -0.79
C LEU A 573 13.33 36.70 -1.44
N GLY A 574 12.64 37.64 -0.78
CA GLY A 574 11.37 38.19 -1.22
C GLY A 574 10.23 37.16 -1.16
N GLY A 575 9.04 37.60 -0.73
CA GLY A 575 8.02 36.65 -0.29
C GLY A 575 7.02 36.13 -1.28
N THR A 576 7.10 36.57 -2.51
CA THR A 576 6.33 35.95 -3.58
C THR A 576 6.97 34.62 -4.03
N THR A 577 8.07 34.21 -3.39
CA THR A 577 8.72 32.91 -3.55
C THR A 577 7.94 31.84 -2.77
N TRP A 578 6.90 31.28 -3.37
CA TRP A 578 6.09 30.26 -2.68
C TRP A 578 6.87 28.95 -2.51
N LEU A 579 7.14 28.58 -1.26
CA LEU A 579 8.04 27.45 -0.94
C LEU A 579 7.38 26.06 -1.03
N PHE A 580 6.06 26.03 -1.24
CA PHE A 580 5.25 24.82 -1.40
C PHE A 580 4.64 24.72 -2.82
N GLY A 581 5.20 25.46 -3.77
CA GLY A 581 4.68 25.58 -5.13
C GLY A 581 5.20 24.52 -6.09
N GLY A 582 4.84 24.70 -7.36
CA GLY A 582 5.23 23.83 -8.45
C GLY A 582 6.64 24.13 -9.02
N PRO A 583 6.90 23.72 -10.28
CA PRO A 583 8.17 23.95 -10.94
C PRO A 583 8.58 25.42 -11.04
N ARG A 584 7.64 26.35 -11.28
CA ARG A 584 7.93 27.77 -11.47
C ARG A 584 8.37 28.44 -10.18
N SER A 585 7.68 28.15 -9.09
CA SER A 585 8.05 28.64 -7.76
C SER A 585 9.40 28.06 -7.32
N THR A 586 9.66 26.80 -7.64
CA THR A 586 10.97 26.15 -7.39
C THR A 586 12.10 26.82 -8.16
N MET A 587 11.90 27.11 -9.45
CA MET A 587 12.87 27.85 -10.27
C MET A 587 13.15 29.24 -9.68
N LEU A 588 12.10 29.96 -9.30
CA LEU A 588 12.22 31.29 -8.70
C LEU A 588 12.99 31.24 -7.37
N PHE A 589 12.70 30.26 -6.52
CA PHE A 589 13.43 30.06 -5.27
C PHE A 589 14.92 29.82 -5.50
N ALA A 590 15.26 28.94 -6.45
CA ALA A 590 16.64 28.62 -6.78
C ALA A 590 17.42 29.86 -7.28
N ASP A 591 16.83 30.62 -8.20
CA ASP A 591 17.44 31.83 -8.75
C ASP A 591 17.64 32.90 -7.66
N ARG A 592 16.61 33.15 -6.85
CA ARG A 592 16.68 34.17 -5.78
C ARG A 592 17.67 33.79 -4.70
N LEU A 593 17.73 32.51 -4.30
CA LEU A 593 18.71 32.03 -3.34
C LEU A 593 20.13 32.18 -3.89
N ALA A 594 20.38 31.75 -5.12
CA ALA A 594 21.69 31.87 -5.76
C ALA A 594 22.13 33.34 -5.88
N ASN A 595 21.23 34.23 -6.33
CA ASN A 595 21.50 35.65 -6.41
C ASN A 595 21.82 36.22 -5.02
N SER A 596 20.98 35.97 -4.04
CA SER A 596 21.13 36.55 -2.70
C SER A 596 22.40 36.11 -1.97
N LEU A 597 22.91 34.92 -2.24
CA LEU A 597 24.16 34.43 -1.64
C LEU A 597 25.40 34.88 -2.41
N THR A 598 25.27 35.28 -3.67
CA THR A 598 26.40 35.74 -4.49
C THR A 598 26.47 37.26 -4.64
N SER A 599 25.50 37.97 -4.07
CA SER A 599 25.46 39.44 -3.97
C SER A 599 26.17 39.95 -2.72
#